data_AF-A0AAD1ABP1-F1
#
_entry.id   AF-A0AAD1ABP1-F1
#
_cell.length_a   1.000
_cell.length_b   1.000
_cell.length_c   1.000
_cell.angle_alpha   90.00
_cell.angle_beta   90.00
_cell.angle_gamma   90.00
#
_symmetry.space_group_name_H-M   'P 1'
#
loop_
_entity.id
_entity.type
_entity.pdbx_description
1 polymer ?
#
loop_
_entity_poly.entity_id
_entity_poly.type
_entity_poly.pdbx_seq_one_letter_code
_entity_poly.pdbx_strand_id
1 'polypeptide(L)'
;MYGDSLGMTLMPTVRAAFEDRYHVRGATATGCAVIDLDVVFTPADRKAGCLSHRDNSLAYINKVKPVAVFVIENYNWSLPNKLTSGATGAAAQAEWKAAAESFVQKASPSGAKIIFVSPPPEGKQIADCYTPVGKPSSCESRVQDTWTQIHQVEPTVPGTSYIDTMNWFCTDGKCPILSGDYIIKRDFVHPTQQYARNENLVADFREKAEAFLQASG
;
A
#
# COMPACT_ATOMS: atom_id res chain seq x y z
N MET A 1 -5.82 2.13 9.31
CA MET A 1 -5.10 2.25 8.04
C MET A 1 -3.80 2.97 8.30
N TYR A 2 -2.66 2.32 8.08
CA TYR A 2 -1.32 2.86 8.23
C TYR A 2 -0.65 2.83 6.86
N GLY A 3 -0.05 3.93 6.41
CA GLY A 3 0.44 3.99 5.04
C GLY A 3 0.92 5.34 4.57
N ASP A 4 1.45 5.38 3.36
CA ASP A 4 1.79 6.64 2.70
C ASP A 4 0.55 7.28 2.04
N SER A 5 0.71 7.94 0.89
CA SER A 5 -0.44 8.43 0.12
C SER A 5 -1.31 7.30 -0.44
N LEU A 6 -0.79 6.09 -0.59
CA LEU A 6 -1.58 4.91 -0.98
C LEU A 6 -2.52 4.49 0.14
N GLY A 7 -2.10 4.66 1.40
CA GLY A 7 -2.98 4.51 2.56
C GLY A 7 -4.18 5.45 2.48
N MET A 8 -3.95 6.70 2.06
CA MET A 8 -5.01 7.69 1.89
C MET A 8 -6.00 7.29 0.79
N THR A 9 -5.53 6.71 -0.31
CA THR A 9 -6.39 6.29 -1.43
C THR A 9 -7.08 4.95 -1.22
N LEU A 10 -6.57 4.10 -0.33
CA LEU A 10 -7.23 2.85 0.06
C LEU A 10 -8.30 3.07 1.15
N MET A 11 -8.19 4.16 1.93
CA MET A 11 -9.17 4.50 2.98
C MET A 11 -10.65 4.45 2.55
N PRO A 12 -11.06 4.92 1.35
CA PRO A 12 -12.44 4.79 0.90
C PRO A 12 -12.93 3.33 0.85
N THR A 13 -12.09 2.40 0.40
CA THR A 13 -12.40 0.95 0.37
C THR A 13 -12.57 0.41 1.78
N VAL A 14 -11.60 0.69 2.67
CA VAL A 14 -11.62 0.23 4.06
C VAL A 14 -12.85 0.75 4.81
N ARG A 15 -13.18 2.03 4.60
CA ARG A 15 -14.37 2.65 5.21
C ARG A 15 -15.65 1.99 4.71
N ALA A 16 -15.83 1.87 3.40
CA ALA A 16 -17.02 1.21 2.83
C ALA A 16 -17.14 -0.26 3.30
N ALA A 17 -16.01 -0.94 3.51
CA ALA A 17 -15.99 -2.32 3.98
C ALA A 17 -16.36 -2.47 5.47
N PHE A 18 -16.03 -1.51 6.33
CA PHE A 18 -15.99 -1.74 7.78
C PHE A 18 -16.54 -0.61 8.67
N GLU A 19 -16.86 0.58 8.16
CA GLU A 19 -17.27 1.71 9.01
C GLU A 19 -18.64 1.54 9.68
N ASP A 20 -19.42 0.56 9.24
CA ASP A 20 -20.68 0.12 9.85
C ASP A 20 -20.47 -0.66 11.17
N ARG A 21 -19.29 -1.27 11.35
CA ARG A 21 -18.96 -2.16 12.49
C ARG A 21 -17.76 -1.72 13.31
N TYR A 22 -16.86 -0.94 12.71
CA TYR A 22 -15.59 -0.53 13.32
C TYR A 22 -15.33 0.97 13.15
N HIS A 23 -14.63 1.54 14.12
CA HIS A 23 -14.06 2.88 13.96
C HIS A 23 -12.82 2.83 13.07
N VAL A 24 -12.96 3.27 11.82
CA VAL A 24 -11.84 3.33 10.87
C VAL A 24 -11.04 4.62 11.09
N ARG A 25 -9.75 4.48 11.41
CA ARG A 25 -8.79 5.60 11.56
C ARG A 25 -7.68 5.51 10.53
N GLY A 26 -7.34 6.66 9.94
CA GLY A 26 -6.19 6.82 9.06
C GLY A 26 -4.99 7.39 9.82
N ALA A 27 -3.86 6.70 9.76
CA ALA A 27 -2.55 7.11 10.24
C ALA A 27 -1.61 7.14 9.03
N THR A 28 -1.85 8.10 8.13
CA THR A 28 -1.23 8.13 6.80
C THR A 28 -0.44 9.41 6.55
N ALA A 29 0.72 9.32 5.88
CA ALA A 29 1.55 10.47 5.54
C ALA A 29 2.08 10.40 4.11
N THR A 30 1.77 11.41 3.28
CA THR A 30 2.21 11.46 1.88
C THR A 30 3.74 11.42 1.76
N GLY A 31 4.25 10.52 0.91
CA GLY A 31 5.70 10.44 0.64
C GLY A 31 6.53 10.02 1.85
N CYS A 32 5.97 9.19 2.73
CA CYS A 32 6.65 8.62 3.88
C CYS A 32 6.81 7.11 3.71
N ALA A 33 8.03 6.59 3.79
CA ALA A 33 8.23 5.14 3.96
C ALA A 33 7.80 4.78 5.38
N VAL A 34 6.63 4.15 5.53
CA VAL A 34 5.95 4.02 6.82
C VAL A 34 6.39 2.80 7.62
N ILE A 35 6.85 1.73 6.95
CA ILE A 35 7.67 0.72 7.63
C ILE A 35 9.05 1.31 7.95
N ASP A 36 9.83 0.58 8.74
CA ASP A 36 11.12 1.07 9.21
C ASP A 36 12.25 1.06 8.16
N LEU A 37 11.91 1.26 6.89
CA LEU A 37 12.86 1.28 5.78
C LEU A 37 13.71 2.55 5.83
N ASP A 38 15.02 2.40 5.60
CA ASP A 38 15.95 3.53 5.53
C ASP A 38 16.06 4.04 4.09
N VAL A 39 15.52 5.23 3.87
CA VAL A 39 15.39 5.84 2.55
C VAL A 39 15.94 7.26 2.50
N VAL A 40 16.38 7.64 1.31
CA VAL A 40 16.69 9.00 0.93
C VAL A 40 15.38 9.73 0.62
N PHE A 41 15.08 10.75 1.42
CA PHE A 41 13.95 11.63 1.20
C PHE A 41 14.32 12.75 0.22
N THR A 42 13.42 13.07 -0.70
CA THR A 42 13.60 14.16 -1.66
C THR A 42 12.32 14.99 -1.76
N PRO A 43 12.26 16.25 -1.26
CA PRO A 43 13.33 16.94 -0.57
C PRO A 43 13.65 16.32 0.80
N ALA A 44 14.88 16.56 1.29
CA ALA A 44 15.43 15.91 2.48
C ALA A 44 14.73 16.33 3.79
N ASP A 45 14.16 17.54 3.81
CA ASP A 45 13.38 18.09 4.92
C ASP A 45 12.11 17.27 5.25
N ARG A 46 11.62 16.45 4.33
CA ARG A 46 10.50 15.52 4.59
C ARG A 46 10.83 14.41 5.59
N LYS A 47 12.12 14.08 5.77
CA LYS A 47 12.56 12.99 6.65
C LYS A 47 12.04 13.17 8.08
N ALA A 48 12.23 14.36 8.66
CA ALA A 48 11.85 14.63 10.04
C ALA A 48 10.33 14.44 10.26
N GLY A 49 9.52 14.94 9.33
CA GLY A 49 8.06 14.79 9.38
C GLY A 49 7.62 13.33 9.29
N CYS A 50 8.22 12.55 8.37
CA CYS A 50 7.91 11.13 8.22
C CYS A 50 8.30 10.31 9.47
N LEU A 51 9.50 10.53 10.03
CA LEU A 51 9.93 9.83 11.24
C LEU A 51 9.04 10.18 12.44
N SER A 52 8.70 11.45 12.61
CA SER A 52 7.75 11.85 13.67
C SER A 52 6.36 11.22 13.46
N HIS A 53 5.89 11.13 12.22
CA HIS A 53 4.62 10.45 11.91
C HIS A 53 4.65 8.96 12.26
N ARG A 54 5.75 8.25 11.95
CA ARG A 54 5.95 6.83 12.30
C ARG A 54 5.86 6.62 13.81
N ASP A 55 6.63 7.40 14.58
CA ASP A 55 6.68 7.30 16.03
C ASP A 55 5.32 7.59 16.67
N ASN A 56 4.67 8.69 16.25
CA ASN A 56 3.36 9.07 16.76
C ASN A 56 2.26 8.06 16.40
N SER A 57 2.31 7.50 15.19
CA SER A 57 1.36 6.50 14.73
C SER A 57 1.51 5.18 15.47
N LEU A 58 2.75 4.70 15.66
CA LEU A 58 3.02 3.50 16.45
C LEU A 58 2.62 3.69 17.92
N ALA A 59 2.93 4.84 18.52
CA ALA A 59 2.49 5.18 19.87
C ALA A 59 0.95 5.18 19.97
N TYR A 60 0.25 5.74 18.99
CA TYR A 60 -1.20 5.72 18.92
C TYR A 60 -1.75 4.29 18.78
N ILE A 61 -1.23 3.49 17.85
CA ILE A 61 -1.63 2.09 17.61
C ILE A 61 -1.47 1.27 18.90
N ASN A 62 -0.32 1.36 19.57
CA ASN A 62 -0.04 0.65 20.81
C ASN A 62 -0.92 1.13 21.98
N LYS A 63 -1.33 2.41 21.97
CA LYS A 63 -2.24 2.97 22.97
C LYS A 63 -3.69 2.51 22.78
N VAL A 64 -4.20 2.57 21.55
CA VAL A 64 -5.63 2.30 21.26
C VAL A 64 -5.94 0.83 20.99
N LYS A 65 -4.91 0.01 20.75
CA LYS A 65 -5.02 -1.44 20.57
C LYS A 65 -6.12 -1.84 19.57
N PRO A 66 -6.00 -1.42 18.30
CA PRO A 66 -7.04 -1.71 17.30
C PRO A 66 -7.10 -3.22 17.03
N VAL A 67 -8.25 -3.71 16.56
CA VAL A 67 -8.39 -5.12 16.17
C VAL A 67 -7.47 -5.50 14.99
N ALA A 68 -7.18 -4.53 14.12
CA ALA A 68 -6.26 -4.71 13.00
C ALA A 68 -5.61 -3.40 12.56
N VAL A 69 -4.43 -3.53 11.95
CA VAL A 69 -3.73 -2.47 11.24
C VAL A 69 -3.47 -2.94 9.81
N PHE A 70 -4.22 -2.35 8.87
CA PHE A 70 -3.92 -2.47 7.44
C PHE A 70 -2.74 -1.56 7.08
N VAL A 71 -1.69 -2.14 6.51
CA VAL A 71 -0.44 -1.47 6.13
C VAL A 71 -0.31 -1.46 4.61
N ILE A 72 -0.05 -0.30 4.02
CA ILE A 72 0.22 -0.15 2.58
C ILE A 72 1.22 0.98 2.36
N GLU A 73 2.18 0.78 1.49
CA GLU A 73 3.03 1.85 1.00
C GLU A 73 3.58 1.55 -0.38
N ASN A 74 4.15 2.56 -1.03
CA ASN A 74 4.64 2.41 -2.38
C ASN A 74 5.91 1.52 -2.43
N TYR A 75 5.86 0.44 -3.22
CA TYR A 75 7.01 -0.48 -3.37
C TYR A 75 8.23 0.18 -4.02
N ASN A 76 8.10 1.31 -4.71
CA ASN A 76 9.25 2.10 -5.20
C ASN A 76 10.15 2.63 -4.09
N TRP A 77 9.76 2.61 -2.82
CA TRP A 77 10.71 2.85 -1.73
C TRP A 77 11.90 1.88 -1.75
N SER A 78 11.74 0.71 -2.35
CA SER A 78 12.81 -0.28 -2.56
C SER A 78 13.73 -0.01 -3.76
N LEU A 79 13.49 1.05 -4.54
CA LEU A 79 14.37 1.39 -5.66
C LEU A 79 15.75 1.83 -5.16
N PRO A 80 16.83 1.58 -5.93
CA PRO A 80 18.19 1.93 -5.52
C PRO A 80 18.41 3.45 -5.36
N ASN A 81 17.62 4.29 -6.03
CA ASN A 81 17.67 5.74 -5.83
C ASN A 81 16.81 6.23 -4.64
N LYS A 82 16.13 5.31 -3.95
CA LYS A 82 15.32 5.58 -2.76
C LYS A 82 15.94 4.96 -1.52
N LEU A 83 16.46 3.74 -1.57
CA LEU A 83 17.16 3.13 -0.44
C LEU A 83 18.45 3.90 -0.14
N THR A 84 18.70 4.20 1.14
CA THR A 84 19.95 4.86 1.57
C THR A 84 21.19 4.02 1.20
N SER A 85 21.06 2.70 1.20
CA SER A 85 22.11 1.74 0.83
C SER A 85 22.39 1.67 -0.68
N GLY A 86 21.45 2.10 -1.52
CA GLY A 86 21.48 1.84 -2.96
C GLY A 86 21.29 0.37 -3.36
N ALA A 87 20.80 -0.47 -2.44
CA ALA A 87 20.62 -1.91 -2.70
C ALA A 87 19.66 -2.19 -3.87
N THR A 88 19.84 -3.36 -4.49
CA THR A 88 19.01 -3.86 -5.59
C THR A 88 18.71 -5.35 -5.42
N GLY A 89 17.69 -5.85 -6.14
CA GLY A 89 17.36 -7.28 -6.18
C GLY A 89 17.15 -7.88 -4.80
N ALA A 90 17.81 -9.02 -4.53
CA ALA A 90 17.68 -9.74 -3.26
C ALA A 90 18.10 -8.91 -2.03
N ALA A 91 19.07 -7.99 -2.18
CA ALA A 91 19.48 -7.13 -1.07
C ALA A 91 18.38 -6.12 -0.72
N ALA A 92 17.75 -5.50 -1.72
CA ALA A 92 16.60 -4.60 -1.51
C ALA A 92 15.40 -5.33 -0.89
N GLN A 93 15.14 -6.57 -1.32
CA GLN A 93 14.10 -7.42 -0.74
C GLN A 93 14.38 -7.74 0.74
N ALA A 94 15.65 -8.01 1.09
CA ALA A 94 16.05 -8.27 2.47
C ALA A 94 15.87 -7.02 3.35
N GLU A 95 16.21 -5.83 2.84
CA GLU A 95 15.97 -4.57 3.55
C GLU A 95 14.47 -4.30 3.78
N TRP A 96 13.64 -4.53 2.77
CA TRP A 96 12.18 -4.43 2.92
C TRP A 96 11.66 -5.38 3.99
N LYS A 97 12.07 -6.66 3.94
CA LYS A 97 11.66 -7.68 4.90
C LYS A 97 12.05 -7.29 6.32
N ALA A 98 13.30 -6.88 6.54
CA ALA A 98 13.79 -6.46 7.84
C ALA A 98 13.03 -5.23 8.37
N ALA A 99 12.71 -4.26 7.51
CA ALA A 99 11.91 -3.09 7.87
C ALA A 99 10.47 -3.45 8.25
N ALA A 100 9.84 -4.37 7.52
CA ALA A 100 8.50 -4.88 7.82
C ALA A 100 8.48 -5.66 9.15
N GLU A 101 9.46 -6.54 9.39
CA GLU A 101 9.62 -7.27 10.66
C GLU A 101 9.84 -6.33 11.84
N SER A 102 10.66 -5.28 11.66
CA SER A 102 10.88 -4.23 12.67
C SER A 102 9.59 -3.49 13.01
N PHE A 103 8.80 -3.09 11.99
CA PHE A 103 7.49 -2.48 12.19
C PHE A 103 6.55 -3.40 12.98
N VAL A 104 6.45 -4.67 12.59
CA VAL A 104 5.61 -5.68 13.27
C VAL A 104 6.02 -5.82 14.73
N GLN A 105 7.32 -5.91 15.01
CA GLN A 105 7.83 -5.99 16.38
C GLN A 105 7.42 -4.76 17.21
N LYS A 106 7.57 -3.55 16.66
CA LYS A 106 7.17 -2.30 17.34
C LYS A 106 5.67 -2.15 17.53
N ALA A 107 4.87 -2.72 16.64
CA ALA A 107 3.41 -2.72 16.72
C ALA A 107 2.85 -3.87 17.59
N SER A 108 3.66 -4.89 17.91
CA SER A 108 3.23 -6.06 18.69
C SER A 108 2.58 -5.75 20.05
N PRO A 109 2.97 -4.70 20.82
CA PRO A 109 2.30 -4.38 22.09
C PRO A 109 0.82 -4.01 21.94
N SER A 110 0.39 -3.61 20.74
CA SER A 110 -1.02 -3.33 20.46
C SER A 110 -1.90 -4.58 20.48
N GLY A 111 -1.34 -5.76 20.22
CA GLY A 111 -2.09 -6.99 19.99
C GLY A 111 -2.92 -7.00 18.70
N ALA A 112 -2.75 -5.98 17.83
CA ALA A 112 -3.50 -5.86 16.59
C ALA A 112 -3.06 -6.90 15.56
N LYS A 113 -4.00 -7.38 14.74
CA LYS A 113 -3.66 -8.15 13.54
C LYS A 113 -3.02 -7.22 12.51
N ILE A 114 -1.76 -7.48 12.15
CA ILE A 114 -1.07 -6.71 11.11
C ILE A 114 -1.34 -7.35 9.76
N ILE A 115 -1.91 -6.56 8.84
CA ILE A 115 -2.33 -7.02 7.52
C ILE A 115 -1.69 -6.11 6.48
N PHE A 116 -0.71 -6.61 5.75
CA PHE A 116 -0.15 -5.91 4.59
C PHE A 116 -1.14 -5.97 3.42
N VAL A 117 -1.25 -4.88 2.68
CA VAL A 117 -2.10 -4.77 1.49
C VAL A 117 -1.21 -4.37 0.33
N SER A 118 -1.20 -5.16 -0.74
CA SER A 118 -0.36 -4.85 -1.90
C SER A 118 -0.79 -3.51 -2.52
N PRO A 119 0.15 -2.62 -2.87
CA PRO A 119 -0.16 -1.38 -3.55
C PRO A 119 -0.51 -1.63 -5.02
N PRO A 120 -1.22 -0.70 -5.69
CA PRO A 120 -1.35 -0.73 -7.14
C PRO A 120 0.04 -0.74 -7.79
N PRO A 121 0.30 -1.59 -8.79
CA PRO A 121 1.49 -1.44 -9.63
C PRO A 121 1.52 -0.05 -10.26
N GLU A 122 2.71 0.53 -10.39
CA GLU A 122 2.90 1.77 -11.10
C GLU A 122 2.44 1.65 -12.56
N GLY A 123 2.16 2.80 -13.17
CA GLY A 123 1.80 2.88 -14.57
C GLY A 123 2.24 4.18 -15.19
N LYS A 124 1.59 4.55 -16.29
CA LYS A 124 1.79 5.85 -16.94
C LYS A 124 1.02 6.93 -16.19
N GLN A 125 1.53 8.16 -16.24
CA GLN A 125 0.71 9.32 -15.92
C GLN A 125 -0.35 9.48 -16.99
N ILE A 126 -1.61 9.69 -16.60
CA ILE A 126 -2.69 9.87 -17.57
C ILE A 126 -2.43 11.07 -18.49
N ALA A 127 -1.82 12.14 -17.95
CA ALA A 127 -1.44 13.32 -18.71
C ALA A 127 -0.42 13.05 -19.83
N ASP A 128 0.38 11.98 -19.71
CA ASP A 128 1.42 11.63 -20.68
C ASP A 128 0.91 10.71 -21.81
N CYS A 129 -0.25 10.09 -21.63
CA CYS A 129 -0.78 9.07 -22.54
C CYS A 129 -2.18 9.35 -23.08
N TYR A 130 -2.94 10.25 -22.44
CA TYR A 130 -4.25 10.68 -22.91
C TYR A 130 -4.13 11.69 -24.04
N THR A 131 -4.88 11.46 -25.12
CA THR A 131 -5.10 12.46 -26.19
C THR A 131 -6.57 12.43 -26.62
N PRO A 132 -7.13 13.53 -27.17
CA PRO A 132 -8.53 13.57 -27.60
C PRO A 132 -8.92 12.51 -28.65
N VAL A 133 -7.95 12.04 -29.43
CA VAL A 133 -8.14 11.02 -30.49
C VAL A 133 -7.50 9.67 -30.14
N GLY A 134 -6.98 9.54 -28.91
CA GLY A 134 -6.30 8.35 -28.43
C GLY A 134 -7.26 7.23 -28.01
N LYS A 135 -6.69 6.09 -27.59
CA LYS A 135 -7.43 4.95 -27.04
C LYS A 135 -6.97 4.68 -25.61
N PRO A 136 -7.82 4.12 -24.73
CA PRO A 136 -7.40 3.77 -23.37
C PRO A 136 -6.16 2.87 -23.30
N SER A 137 -5.96 2.00 -24.29
CA SER A 137 -4.77 1.14 -24.40
C SER A 137 -3.46 1.92 -24.56
N SER A 138 -3.48 3.18 -25.01
CA SER A 138 -2.31 4.07 -25.00
C SER A 138 -1.78 4.30 -23.58
N CYS A 139 -2.66 4.24 -22.58
CA CYS A 139 -2.34 4.35 -21.16
C CYS A 139 -2.16 2.99 -20.46
N GLU A 140 -2.19 1.87 -21.19
CA GLU A 140 -1.87 0.56 -20.62
C GLU A 140 -0.41 0.52 -20.17
N SER A 141 -0.19 -0.04 -18.99
CA SER A 141 1.12 -0.28 -18.38
C SER A 141 1.32 -1.77 -18.12
N ARG A 142 2.52 -2.14 -17.67
CA ARG A 142 2.82 -3.50 -17.20
C ARG A 142 3.33 -3.44 -15.77
N VAL A 143 3.13 -4.53 -15.03
CA VAL A 143 3.71 -4.69 -13.69
C VAL A 143 5.23 -4.60 -13.80
N GLN A 144 5.84 -3.76 -12.95
CA GLN A 144 7.28 -3.56 -12.92
C GLN A 144 7.98 -4.65 -12.12
N ASP A 145 9.24 -4.92 -12.44
CA ASP A 145 10.07 -5.89 -11.71
C ASP A 145 10.18 -5.52 -10.23
N THR A 146 10.39 -4.25 -9.91
CA THR A 146 10.45 -3.75 -8.53
C THR A 146 9.17 -4.07 -7.75
N TRP A 147 8.01 -3.91 -8.39
CA TRP A 147 6.74 -4.24 -7.76
C TRP A 147 6.66 -5.75 -7.47
N THR A 148 7.00 -6.58 -8.46
CA THR A 148 7.00 -8.05 -8.34
C THR A 148 7.95 -8.53 -7.25
N GLN A 149 9.12 -7.91 -7.13
CA GLN A 149 10.13 -8.27 -6.13
C GLN A 149 9.60 -8.07 -4.70
N ILE A 150 8.95 -6.95 -4.41
CA ILE A 150 8.44 -6.66 -3.06
C ILE A 150 7.10 -7.36 -2.78
N HIS A 151 6.26 -7.53 -3.81
CA HIS A 151 5.02 -8.31 -3.73
C HIS A 151 5.25 -9.74 -3.21
N GLN A 152 6.38 -10.35 -3.55
CA GLN A 152 6.77 -11.69 -3.06
C GLN A 152 7.31 -11.69 -1.62
N VAL A 153 7.69 -10.53 -1.08
CA VAL A 153 8.33 -10.42 0.25
C VAL A 153 7.30 -10.31 1.37
N GLU A 154 6.33 -9.40 1.25
CA GLU A 154 5.35 -9.12 2.30
C GLU A 154 4.56 -10.36 2.79
N PRO A 155 4.13 -11.31 1.93
CA PRO A 155 3.50 -12.55 2.38
C PRO A 155 4.38 -13.43 3.27
N THR A 156 5.71 -13.21 3.26
CA THR A 156 6.68 -14.00 4.04
C THR A 156 7.04 -13.38 5.38
N VAL A 157 6.47 -12.22 5.72
CA VAL A 157 6.74 -11.52 6.98
C VAL A 157 6.03 -12.26 8.12
N PRO A 158 6.77 -12.80 9.12
CA PRO A 158 6.17 -13.59 10.19
C PRO A 158 5.12 -12.84 11.00
N GLY A 159 4.06 -13.54 11.40
CA GLY A 159 3.01 -12.98 12.28
C GLY A 159 2.08 -11.98 11.59
N THR A 160 2.06 -11.93 10.26
CA THR A 160 1.22 -11.01 9.48
C THR A 160 0.31 -11.75 8.52
N SER A 161 -0.66 -11.04 7.98
CA SER A 161 -1.47 -11.50 6.84
C SER A 161 -1.26 -10.59 5.64
N TYR A 162 -1.63 -11.07 4.45
CA TYR A 162 -1.45 -10.35 3.20
C TYR A 162 -2.72 -10.34 2.36
N ILE A 163 -3.15 -9.15 1.97
CA ILE A 163 -4.23 -8.93 1.01
C ILE A 163 -3.59 -8.54 -0.32
N ASP A 164 -3.62 -9.46 -1.27
CA ASP A 164 -3.21 -9.16 -2.63
C ASP A 164 -4.36 -8.49 -3.41
N THR A 165 -4.09 -7.29 -3.91
CA THR A 165 -4.96 -6.46 -4.73
C THR A 165 -4.47 -6.33 -6.18
N MET A 166 -3.45 -7.09 -6.62
CA MET A 166 -2.91 -7.00 -7.99
C MET A 166 -4.02 -7.06 -9.05
N ASN A 167 -4.96 -7.98 -8.89
CA ASN A 167 -6.06 -8.22 -9.82
C ASN A 167 -7.11 -7.10 -9.84
N TRP A 168 -7.04 -6.14 -8.92
CA TRP A 168 -7.85 -4.92 -9.01
C TRP A 168 -7.28 -3.95 -10.04
N PHE A 169 -6.00 -4.06 -10.36
CA PHE A 169 -5.30 -3.07 -11.18
C PHE A 169 -4.76 -3.65 -12.48
N CYS A 170 -4.51 -4.97 -12.52
CA CYS A 170 -3.88 -5.62 -13.64
C CYS A 170 -4.48 -7.01 -13.90
N THR A 171 -4.45 -7.46 -15.15
CA THR A 171 -4.82 -8.82 -15.57
C THR A 171 -3.77 -9.30 -16.55
N ASP A 172 -3.24 -10.52 -16.35
CA ASP A 172 -2.17 -11.10 -17.17
C ASP A 172 -0.95 -10.16 -17.34
N GLY A 173 -0.58 -9.47 -16.26
CA GLY A 173 0.53 -8.52 -16.24
C GLY A 173 0.28 -7.19 -16.95
N LYS A 174 -0.91 -6.99 -17.54
CA LYS A 174 -1.33 -5.72 -18.17
C LYS A 174 -2.18 -4.91 -17.19
N CYS A 175 -1.83 -3.65 -17.02
CA CYS A 175 -2.47 -2.74 -16.10
C CYS A 175 -3.18 -1.65 -16.90
N PRO A 176 -4.49 -1.80 -17.20
CA PRO A 176 -5.24 -0.80 -17.94
C PRO A 176 -5.43 0.49 -17.13
N ILE A 177 -5.87 1.57 -17.80
CA ILE A 177 -6.28 2.82 -17.14
C ILE A 177 -7.77 2.83 -16.78
N LEU A 178 -8.56 1.95 -17.42
CA LEU A 178 -10.00 1.80 -17.21
C LEU A 178 -10.36 0.39 -16.71
N SER A 179 -11.37 0.31 -15.85
CA SER A 179 -12.07 -0.91 -15.49
C SER A 179 -13.57 -0.64 -15.56
N GLY A 180 -14.24 -1.14 -16.59
CA GLY A 180 -15.60 -0.68 -16.95
C GLY A 180 -15.62 0.84 -17.16
N ASP A 181 -16.54 1.52 -16.47
CA ASP A 181 -16.71 2.98 -16.53
C ASP A 181 -15.79 3.75 -15.56
N TYR A 182 -14.92 3.05 -14.83
CA TYR A 182 -14.05 3.68 -13.84
C TYR A 182 -12.68 3.97 -14.41
N ILE A 183 -12.19 5.20 -14.20
CA ILE A 183 -10.77 5.49 -14.28
C ILE A 183 -10.11 4.91 -13.04
N ILE A 184 -9.18 3.96 -13.24
CA ILE A 184 -8.55 3.21 -12.16
C ILE A 184 -7.67 4.15 -11.32
N LYS A 185 -6.72 4.84 -11.95
CA LYS A 185 -5.75 5.72 -11.30
C LYS A 185 -5.79 7.14 -11.87
N ARG A 186 -5.64 8.15 -11.00
CA ARG A 186 -5.59 9.57 -11.40
C ARG A 186 -4.21 10.01 -11.90
N ASP A 187 -3.18 9.28 -11.48
CA ASP A 187 -1.78 9.48 -11.83
C ASP A 187 -1.14 8.10 -11.98
N PHE A 188 0.19 8.04 -12.01
CA PHE A 188 0.91 6.78 -12.22
C PHE A 188 0.64 5.70 -11.17
N VAL A 189 0.16 6.01 -9.95
CA VAL A 189 0.01 5.02 -8.87
C VAL A 189 -1.29 5.15 -8.05
N HIS A 190 -1.85 6.35 -7.88
CA HIS A 190 -2.96 6.57 -6.96
C HIS A 190 -4.32 6.23 -7.57
N PRO A 191 -5.10 5.30 -6.97
CA PRO A 191 -6.46 5.04 -7.39
C PRO A 191 -7.36 6.26 -7.28
N THR A 192 -8.33 6.38 -8.19
CA THR A 192 -9.37 7.39 -8.05
C THR A 192 -10.30 7.03 -6.89
N GLN A 193 -10.90 8.04 -6.26
CA GLN A 193 -11.87 7.80 -5.19
C GLN A 193 -13.10 7.01 -5.67
N GLN A 194 -13.51 7.23 -6.93
CA GLN A 194 -14.62 6.51 -7.53
C GLN A 194 -14.28 5.03 -7.69
N TYR A 195 -13.08 4.70 -8.17
CA TYR A 195 -12.65 3.31 -8.30
C TYR A 195 -12.44 2.63 -6.95
N ALA A 196 -11.82 3.31 -5.97
CA ALA A 196 -11.62 2.77 -4.62
C ALA A 196 -12.94 2.47 -3.88
N ARG A 197 -14.07 3.03 -4.31
CA ARG A 197 -15.41 2.76 -3.76
C ARG A 197 -16.22 1.78 -4.60
N ASN A 198 -15.64 1.21 -5.66
CA ASN A 198 -16.30 0.20 -6.46
C ASN A 198 -16.73 -0.98 -5.57
N GLU A 199 -17.99 -1.41 -5.71
CA GLU A 199 -18.60 -2.43 -4.84
C GLU A 199 -17.87 -3.77 -4.90
N ASN A 200 -17.32 -4.17 -6.05
CA ASN A 200 -16.56 -5.41 -6.19
C ASN A 200 -15.24 -5.34 -5.41
N LEU A 201 -14.54 -4.20 -5.47
CA LEU A 201 -13.30 -4.00 -4.72
C LEU A 201 -13.56 -3.97 -3.21
N VAL A 202 -14.66 -3.31 -2.80
CA VAL A 202 -15.08 -3.28 -1.39
C VAL A 202 -15.45 -4.67 -0.90
N ALA A 203 -16.19 -5.45 -1.70
CA ALA A 203 -16.57 -6.82 -1.36
C ALA A 203 -15.35 -7.75 -1.24
N ASP A 204 -14.46 -7.74 -2.24
CA ASP A 204 -13.23 -8.55 -2.23
C ASP A 204 -12.31 -8.17 -1.05
N PHE A 205 -12.14 -6.87 -0.78
CA PHE A 205 -11.38 -6.42 0.39
C PHE A 205 -11.98 -6.91 1.69
N ARG A 206 -13.32 -6.77 1.85
CA ARG A 206 -14.03 -7.20 3.06
C ARG A 206 -13.85 -8.70 3.27
N GLU A 207 -14.09 -9.51 2.24
CA GLU A 207 -13.99 -10.97 2.30
C GLU A 207 -12.58 -11.40 2.75
N LYS A 208 -11.54 -10.90 2.07
CA LYS A 208 -10.14 -11.23 2.40
C LYS A 208 -9.75 -10.77 3.81
N ALA A 209 -10.13 -9.55 4.19
CA ALA A 209 -9.83 -9.03 5.51
C ALA A 209 -10.58 -9.79 6.62
N GLU A 210 -11.84 -10.14 6.41
CA GLU A 210 -12.64 -10.89 7.39
C GLU A 210 -12.08 -12.29 7.64
N ALA A 211 -11.57 -12.97 6.61
CA ALA A 211 -10.90 -14.25 6.77
C ALA A 211 -9.74 -14.16 7.78
N PHE A 212 -8.96 -13.07 7.76
CA PHE A 212 -7.88 -12.85 8.72
C PHE A 212 -8.39 -12.36 10.08
N LEU A 213 -9.42 -11.53 10.12
CA LEU A 213 -10.00 -11.03 11.37
C LEU A 213 -10.67 -12.14 12.19
N GLN A 214 -11.27 -13.14 11.52
CA GLN A 214 -11.96 -14.26 12.16
C GLN A 214 -11.04 -15.45 12.48
N ALA A 215 -9.88 -15.57 11.83
CA ALA A 215 -8.91 -16.61 12.16
C ALA A 215 -8.46 -16.49 13.63
N SER A 216 -8.72 -17.52 14.44
CA SER A 216 -8.20 -17.62 15.80
C SER A 216 -6.67 -17.71 15.75
N GLY A 217 -6.00 -16.88 16.54
CA GLY A 217 -4.55 -16.97 16.77
C GLY A 217 -4.19 -18.10 17.72
#